data_AF-A0A3N5PKT0-F1
#
_entry.id   AF-A0A3N5PKT0-F1
#
_cell.length_a   1.000
_cell.length_b   1.000
_cell.length_c   1.000
_cell.angle_alpha   90.00
_cell.angle_beta   90.00
_cell.angle_gamma   90.00
#
_symmetry.space_group_name_H-M   'P 1'
#
loop_
_entity.id
_entity.type
_entity.pdbx_description
1 polymer ?
#
loop_
_entity_poly.entity_id
_entity_poly.type
_entity_poly.pdbx_seq_one_letter_code
_entity_poly.pdbx_strand_id
1 'polypeptide(L)'
;MLKRMYDNWYSRHHNRTSYILHMFGIPACFVAAPIALILQQWWLGVGLFVGGYALQFIGHWIEGNQSGEEMLVRRILGSKGKPDKKDTKP
;
A
#
# COMPACT_ATOMS: atom_id res chain seq x y z
N MET A 1 -12.52 30.28 2.58
CA MET A 1 -11.19 29.68 2.88
C MET A 1 -11.31 28.34 3.59
N LEU A 2 -12.05 28.24 4.71
CA LEU A 2 -12.20 27.01 5.49
C LEU A 2 -12.71 25.80 4.69
N LYS A 3 -13.69 25.99 3.79
CA LYS A 3 -14.21 24.90 2.94
C LYS A 3 -13.14 24.32 2.00
N ARG A 4 -12.31 25.17 1.40
CA ARG A 4 -11.20 24.78 0.51
C ARG A 4 -10.05 24.13 1.29
N MET A 5 -9.82 24.53 2.54
CA MET A 5 -8.87 23.87 3.45
C MET A 5 -9.39 22.49 3.87
N TYR A 6 -10.69 22.38 4.18
CA TYR A 6 -11.34 21.11 4.50
C TYR A 6 -11.37 20.16 3.30
N ASP A 7 -11.73 20.63 2.11
CA ASP A 7 -11.73 19.82 0.88
C ASP A 7 -10.32 19.38 0.48
N ASN A 8 -9.30 20.25 0.67
CA ASN A 8 -7.89 19.88 0.49
C ASN A 8 -7.39 18.90 1.56
N TRP A 9 -7.82 19.05 2.81
CA TRP A 9 -7.46 18.15 3.91
C TRP A 9 -8.11 16.78 3.71
N TYR A 10 -9.41 16.75 3.39
CA TYR A 10 -10.20 15.57 3.06
C TYR A 10 -9.66 14.87 1.81
N SER A 11 -9.35 15.60 0.74
CA SER A 11 -8.72 15.03 -0.46
C SER A 11 -7.32 14.43 -0.21
N ARG A 12 -6.63 14.81 0.87
CA ARG A 12 -5.30 14.28 1.24
C ARG A 12 -5.33 13.21 2.34
N HIS A 13 -6.41 13.14 3.13
CA HIS A 13 -6.54 12.23 4.29
C HIS A 13 -7.63 11.15 4.12
N HIS A 14 -8.21 10.97 2.92
CA HIS A 14 -9.36 10.09 2.71
C HIS A 14 -9.11 8.83 1.86
N ASN A 15 -7.89 8.34 1.67
CA ASN A 15 -7.78 7.01 1.06
C ASN A 15 -7.92 5.90 2.11
N ARG A 16 -9.11 5.89 2.74
CA ARG A 16 -9.61 4.80 3.59
C ARG A 16 -9.47 3.46 2.88
N THR A 17 -9.65 3.43 1.56
CA THR A 17 -9.46 2.22 0.74
C THR A 17 -8.02 1.70 0.84
N SER A 18 -7.02 2.55 0.69
CA SER A 18 -5.60 2.15 0.83
C SER A 18 -5.28 1.67 2.24
N TYR A 19 -5.78 2.39 3.25
CA TYR A 19 -5.63 2.02 4.66
C TYR A 19 -6.27 0.66 4.97
N ILE A 20 -7.51 0.43 4.51
CA ILE A 20 -8.23 -0.83 4.70
C ILE A 20 -7.50 -1.97 3.99
N LEU A 21 -7.06 -1.75 2.75
CA LEU A 21 -6.32 -2.75 1.98
C LEU A 21 -4.99 -3.12 2.65
N HIS A 22 -4.27 -2.16 3.24
CA HIS A 22 -3.07 -2.43 4.03
C HIS A 22 -3.38 -3.14 5.35
N MET A 23 -4.46 -2.75 6.02
CA MET A 23 -4.88 -3.35 7.28
C MET A 23 -5.18 -4.84 7.13
N PHE A 24 -5.64 -5.30 5.96
CA PHE A 24 -5.80 -6.72 5.66
C PHE A 24 -4.56 -7.36 5.01
N GLY A 25 -3.88 -6.61 4.12
CA GLY A 25 -2.73 -7.13 3.39
C GLY A 25 -1.52 -7.42 4.27
N ILE A 26 -1.19 -6.55 5.24
CA ILE A 26 -0.04 -6.74 6.12
C ILE A 26 -0.21 -8.00 7.00
N PRO A 27 -1.33 -8.19 7.73
CA PRO A 27 -1.55 -9.42 8.48
C PRO A 27 -1.62 -10.66 7.59
N ALA A 28 -2.16 -10.56 6.37
CA ALA A 28 -2.18 -11.69 5.44
C ALA A 28 -0.75 -12.15 5.08
N CYS A 29 0.17 -11.22 4.79
CA CYS A 29 1.55 -11.55 4.44
C CYS A 29 2.41 -11.98 5.63
N PHE A 30 2.29 -11.30 6.78
CA PHE A 30 3.22 -11.49 7.91
C PHE A 30 2.71 -12.40 9.02
N VAL A 31 1.40 -12.67 9.07
CA VAL A 31 0.79 -13.52 10.10
C VAL A 31 0.18 -14.75 9.46
N ALA A 32 -0.77 -14.57 8.54
CA ALA A 32 -1.53 -15.68 7.98
C ALA A 32 -0.68 -16.58 7.09
N ALA A 33 0.17 -16.02 6.22
CA ALA A 33 1.03 -16.81 5.33
C ALA A 33 2.07 -17.65 6.09
N PRO A 34 2.84 -17.14 7.08
CA PRO A 34 3.75 -17.96 7.87
C PRO A 34 3.04 -19.06 8.67
N ILE A 35 1.88 -18.76 9.25
CA ILE A 35 1.07 -19.78 9.96
C ILE A 35 0.66 -20.90 8.99
N ALA A 36 0.18 -20.55 7.80
CA ALA A 36 -0.19 -21.53 6.78
C ALA A 36 1.01 -22.39 6.33
N LEU A 37 2.20 -21.79 6.19
CA LEU A 37 3.42 -22.52 5.86
C LEU A 37 3.85 -23.48 6.98
N ILE A 38 3.76 -23.07 8.25
CA ILE A 38 4.06 -23.92 9.42
C ILE A 38 3.11 -25.12 9.46
N LEU A 39 1.83 -24.91 9.12
CA LEU A 39 0.82 -25.96 9.02
C LEU A 39 0.95 -26.81 7.75
N GLN A 40 2.02 -26.66 6.97
CA GLN A 40 2.27 -27.32 5.68
C GLN A 40 1.19 -27.08 4.62
N GLN A 41 0.41 -26.00 4.75
CA GLN A 41 -0.57 -25.55 3.77
C GLN A 41 0.09 -24.61 2.76
N TRP A 42 1.08 -25.14 2.01
CA TRP A 42 1.94 -24.35 1.13
C TRP A 42 1.16 -23.51 0.12
N TRP A 43 0.16 -24.09 -0.53
CA TRP A 43 -0.72 -23.39 -1.48
C TRP A 43 -1.46 -22.21 -0.84
N LEU A 44 -1.95 -22.40 0.38
CA LEU A 44 -2.64 -21.36 1.14
C LEU A 44 -1.66 -20.27 1.58
N GLY A 45 -0.47 -20.64 2.06
CA GLY A 45 0.57 -19.70 2.47
C GLY A 45 1.04 -18.82 1.32
N VAL A 46 1.31 -19.41 0.15
CA VAL A 46 1.66 -18.66 -1.06
C VAL A 46 0.51 -17.78 -1.51
N GLY A 47 -0.73 -18.29 -1.51
CA GLY A 47 -1.92 -17.51 -1.86
C GLY A 47 -2.16 -16.31 -0.95
N LEU A 48 -2.00 -16.48 0.37
CA LEU A 48 -2.13 -15.41 1.37
C LEU A 48 -1.02 -14.37 1.24
N PHE A 49 0.21 -14.80 0.96
CA PHE A 49 1.33 -13.89 0.75
C PHE A 49 1.14 -13.07 -0.53
N VAL A 50 0.89 -13.73 -1.67
CA VAL A 50 0.70 -13.05 -2.97
C VAL A 50 -0.57 -12.20 -2.97
N GLY A 51 -1.67 -12.70 -2.42
CA GLY A 51 -2.93 -11.97 -2.31
C GLY A 51 -2.82 -10.77 -1.36
N GLY A 52 -2.23 -10.95 -0.18
CA GLY A 52 -1.97 -9.88 0.78
C GLY A 52 -1.04 -8.80 0.21
N TYR A 53 -0.06 -9.20 -0.59
CA TYR A 53 0.85 -8.30 -1.29
C TYR A 53 0.13 -7.51 -2.38
N ALA A 54 -0.70 -8.18 -3.18
CA ALA A 54 -1.50 -7.54 -4.22
C ALA A 54 -2.47 -6.49 -3.62
N LEU A 55 -3.10 -6.79 -2.47
CA LEU A 55 -3.98 -5.84 -1.77
C LEU A 55 -3.22 -4.57 -1.35
N GLN A 56 -2.01 -4.71 -0.80
CA GLN A 56 -1.16 -3.57 -0.44
C GLN A 56 -0.79 -2.74 -1.68
N PHE A 57 -0.40 -3.40 -2.77
CA PHE A 57 -0.04 -2.74 -4.03
C PHE A 57 -1.23 -1.99 -4.66
N ILE A 58 -2.42 -2.59 -4.64
CA ILE A 58 -3.65 -1.96 -5.11
C ILE A 58 -4.02 -0.76 -4.23
N GLY A 59 -3.81 -0.85 -2.90
CA GLY A 59 -3.99 0.27 -1.99
C GLY A 59 -3.13 1.47 -2.35
N HIS A 60 -1.85 1.24 -2.59
CA HIS A 60 -0.91 2.25 -3.07
C HIS A 60 -1.29 2.83 -4.44
N TRP A 61 -1.70 1.98 -5.38
CA TRP A 61 -2.11 2.40 -6.72
C TRP A 61 -3.37 3.28 -6.70
N ILE A 62 -4.38 2.91 -5.90
CA ILE A 62 -5.60 3.71 -5.69
C ILE A 62 -5.27 5.03 -5.02
N GLU A 63 -4.33 5.02 -4.06
CA GLU A 63 -3.89 6.23 -3.39
C GLU A 63 -3.00 7.12 -4.27
N GLY A 64 -2.49 6.58 -5.37
CA GLY A 64 -1.49 7.23 -6.22
C GLY A 64 -0.10 7.29 -5.60
N ASN A 65 0.06 6.74 -4.39
CA ASN A 65 1.27 6.80 -3.58
C ASN A 65 2.27 5.71 -3.97
N GLN A 66 3.56 6.05 -3.95
CA GLN A 66 4.62 5.06 -4.15
C GLN A 66 4.58 4.01 -3.02
N SER A 67 4.73 2.73 -3.38
CA SER A 67 4.87 1.69 -2.37
C SER A 67 6.22 1.83 -1.67
N GLY A 68 6.32 1.37 -0.41
CA GLY A 68 7.58 1.41 0.34
C GLY A 68 8.71 0.67 -0.37
N GLU A 69 8.38 -0.36 -1.15
CA GLU A 69 9.33 -1.11 -1.97
C GLU A 69 9.76 -0.34 -3.21
N GLU A 70 8.84 0.37 -3.87
CA GLU A 70 9.21 1.27 -4.97
C GLU A 70 10.14 2.38 -4.46
N MET A 71 9.88 2.92 -3.27
CA MET A 71 10.78 3.86 -2.60
C MET A 71 12.14 3.24 -2.27
N LEU A 72 12.17 2.00 -1.76
CA LEU A 72 13.41 1.27 -1.46
C LEU A 72 14.24 1.01 -2.71
N VAL A 73 13.62 0.49 -3.78
CA VAL A 73 14.24 0.26 -5.08
C VAL A 73 14.78 1.59 -5.64
N ARG A 74 14.00 2.66 -5.59
CA ARG A 74 14.45 4.00 -6.02
C ARG A 74 15.59 4.56 -5.18
N ARG A 75 15.59 4.31 -3.86
CA ARG A 75 16.65 4.71 -2.93
C ARG A 75 17.94 3.97 -3.24
N ILE A 76 17.86 2.68 -3.55
CA ILE A 76 19.00 1.87 -4.00
C ILE A 76 19.49 2.37 -5.38
N LEU A 77 18.57 2.75 -6.28
CA LEU A 77 18.89 3.29 -7.61
C LEU A 77 19.33 4.77 -7.62
N GLY A 78 19.37 5.45 -6.47
CA GLY A 78 19.83 6.85 -6.36
C GLY A 78 18.95 7.90 -7.07
N SER A 79 17.75 7.53 -7.55
CA SER A 79 16.87 8.43 -8.28
C SER A 79 16.04 9.28 -7.31
N LYS A 80 16.12 10.62 -7.40
CA LYS A 80 15.09 11.50 -6.84
C LYS A 80 13.78 11.20 -7.58
N GLY A 81 12.87 10.48 -6.94
CA GLY A 81 11.65 9.97 -7.56
C GLY A 81 10.79 11.08 -8.15
N LYS A 82 9.97 10.74 -9.16
CA LYS A 82 8.92 11.66 -9.64
C LYS A 82 8.01 12.00 -8.46
N PRO A 83 7.54 13.26 -8.36
CA PRO A 83 6.58 13.65 -7.33
C PRO A 83 5.36 12.76 -7.42
N ASP A 84 4.77 12.49 -6.26
CA ASP A 84 3.59 11.65 -6.16
C ASP A 84 2.43 12.25 -6.98
N LYS A 85 1.49 11.43 -7.46
CA LYS A 85 0.30 11.97 -8.13
C LYS A 85 -0.49 12.92 -7.22
N LYS A 86 -0.41 12.76 -5.90
CA LYS A 86 -0.98 13.71 -4.92
C LYS A 86 -0.19 15.02 -4.82
N ASP A 87 1.07 15.06 -5.20
CA ASP A 87 1.91 16.26 -5.23
C ASP A 87 1.74 17.10 -6.51
N THR A 88 1.12 16.51 -7.54
CA THR A 88 0.92 17.15 -8.86
C THR A 88 -0.51 17.65 -9.08
N LYS A 89 -1.40 17.48 -8.10
CA LYS A 89 -2.77 18.01 -8.14
C LYS A 89 -2.75 19.49 -7.67
N PRO A 90 -3.28 20.44 -8.46
CA PRO A 90 -3.21 21.88 -8.17
C PRO A 90 -3.97 22.32 -6.91
#